data_AF-A0A2M7GL63-F1
#
_entry.id   AF-A0A2M7GL63-F1
#
_cell.length_a   1.000
_cell.length_b   1.000
_cell.length_c   1.000
_cell.angle_alpha   90.00
_cell.angle_beta   90.00
_cell.angle_gamma   90.00
#
_symmetry.space_group_name_H-M   'P 1'
#
loop_
_entity.id
_entity.type
_entity.pdbx_description
1 polymer ?
#
loop_
_entity_poly.entity_id
_entity_poly.type
_entity_poly.pdbx_seq_one_letter_code
_entity_poly.pdbx_strand_id
1 'polypeptide(L)'
;MSPREFRAFWQWLVETGDFSTANKPIRLQLALGQRVEEILSISTSVFDRRERMLFWEKTKNGTSHTVPLTDLAFSILDSITPNKHGLYFPSSVDPSVPAAHTLVYHRVARYLATTDAEKLIPRDIRRTWKTLAGQAGIPKEMRDRIQNHAGKSDVSSRHYDRYDYLPEKRAAMDVWGAYMGRIIAGEIDTDVVRLPAAA
;
A
#
# COMPACT_ATOMS: atom_id res chain seq x y z
N MET A 1 5.31 8.55 -8.54
CA MET A 1 6.18 7.72 -9.38
C MET A 1 5.46 7.39 -10.67
N SER A 2 6.16 7.40 -11.80
CA SER A 2 5.76 6.75 -13.04
C SER A 2 5.78 5.23 -12.90
N PRO A 3 5.19 4.46 -13.84
CA PRO A 3 5.42 3.02 -13.94
C PRO A 3 6.90 2.62 -13.88
N ARG A 4 7.78 3.32 -14.61
CA ARG A 4 9.23 3.07 -14.57
C ARG A 4 9.83 3.27 -13.18
N GLU A 5 9.56 4.41 -12.57
CA GLU A 5 10.03 4.73 -11.21
C GLU A 5 9.48 3.75 -10.17
N PHE A 6 8.22 3.31 -10.33
CA PHE A 6 7.61 2.29 -9.49
C PHE A 6 8.35 0.96 -9.62
N ARG A 7 8.62 0.51 -10.85
CA ARG A 7 9.35 -0.74 -11.12
C ARG A 7 10.75 -0.68 -10.52
N ALA A 8 11.49 0.40 -10.76
CA ALA A 8 12.84 0.58 -10.21
C ALA A 8 12.84 0.56 -8.68
N PHE A 9 11.91 1.27 -8.03
CA PHE A 9 11.79 1.27 -6.58
C PHE A 9 11.37 -0.11 -6.04
N TRP A 10 10.45 -0.80 -6.72
CA TRP A 10 10.04 -2.16 -6.35
C TRP A 10 11.20 -3.16 -6.43
N GLN A 11 11.97 -3.14 -7.51
CA GLN A 11 13.15 -4.00 -7.70
C GLN A 11 14.20 -3.73 -6.62
N TRP A 12 14.51 -2.46 -6.36
CA TRP A 12 15.42 -2.09 -5.28
C TRP A 12 14.96 -2.60 -3.91
N LEU A 13 13.65 -2.55 -3.61
CA LEU A 13 13.09 -3.10 -2.36
C LEU A 13 13.23 -4.62 -2.26
N VAL A 14 13.20 -5.33 -3.39
CA VAL A 14 13.41 -6.79 -3.45
C VAL A 14 14.89 -7.10 -3.25
N GLU A 15 15.78 -6.48 -4.02
CA GLU A 15 17.22 -6.76 -4.05
C GLU A 15 17.95 -6.34 -2.77
N THR A 16 17.58 -5.19 -2.20
CA THR A 16 18.16 -4.72 -0.93
C THR A 16 17.44 -5.28 0.30
N GLY A 17 16.47 -6.18 0.07
CA GLY A 17 15.58 -6.74 1.07
C GLY A 17 16.13 -7.94 1.84
N ASP A 18 17.31 -8.45 1.45
CA ASP A 18 17.84 -9.67 2.06
C ASP A 18 18.09 -9.51 3.57
N PHE A 19 17.48 -10.44 4.31
CA PHE A 19 17.46 -10.61 5.78
C PHE A 19 16.56 -9.69 6.62
N SER A 20 15.92 -8.64 6.09
CA SER A 20 15.09 -7.74 6.92
C SER A 20 13.62 -7.65 6.49
N THR A 21 12.70 -7.81 7.44
CA THR A 21 11.27 -7.54 7.28
C THR A 21 10.99 -6.07 6.89
N ALA A 22 11.97 -5.17 6.96
CA ALA A 22 11.80 -3.73 6.80
C ALA A 22 11.35 -3.27 5.39
N ASN A 23 11.67 -3.98 4.31
CA ASN A 23 11.20 -3.61 2.97
C ASN A 23 9.79 -4.15 2.67
N LYS A 24 9.32 -5.17 3.41
CA LYS A 24 7.99 -5.78 3.21
C LYS A 24 6.84 -4.79 3.48
N PRO A 25 6.84 -3.95 4.53
CA PRO A 25 5.83 -2.91 4.72
C PRO A 25 5.69 -1.95 3.54
N ILE A 26 6.80 -1.56 2.92
CA ILE A 26 6.77 -0.62 1.79
C ILE A 26 6.16 -1.28 0.56
N ARG A 27 6.53 -2.54 0.29
CA ARG A 27 5.92 -3.34 -0.79
C ARG A 27 4.42 -3.56 -0.55
N LEU A 28 4.01 -3.86 0.67
CA LEU A 28 2.59 -3.93 1.03
C LEU A 28 1.88 -2.58 0.87
N GLN A 29 2.54 -1.48 1.21
CA GLN A 29 1.99 -0.14 1.01
C GLN A 29 1.80 0.18 -0.47
N LEU A 30 2.75 -0.19 -1.33
CA LEU A 30 2.65 -0.10 -2.79
C LEU A 30 1.58 -1.04 -3.35
N ALA A 31 1.35 -2.21 -2.74
CA ALA A 31 0.37 -3.18 -3.23
C ALA A 31 -1.06 -2.89 -2.75
N LEU A 32 -1.24 -2.30 -1.57
CA LEU A 32 -2.55 -2.11 -0.93
C LEU A 32 -2.99 -0.66 -0.87
N GLY A 33 -2.08 0.30 -1.05
CA GLY A 33 -2.38 1.72 -1.00
C GLY A 33 -2.73 2.24 0.40
N GLN A 34 -2.43 1.51 1.47
CA GLN A 34 -2.81 1.87 2.86
C GLN A 34 -1.85 2.87 3.52
N ARG A 35 -2.22 3.43 4.69
CA ARG A 35 -1.30 4.29 5.44
C ARG A 35 -0.16 3.43 5.96
N VAL A 36 1.03 4.02 6.09
CA VAL A 36 2.20 3.29 6.56
C VAL A 36 1.96 2.75 7.97
N GLU A 37 1.32 3.53 8.83
CA GLU A 37 1.02 3.12 10.21
C GLU A 37 -0.01 1.98 10.26
N GLU A 38 -0.97 1.94 9.34
CA GLU A 38 -1.94 0.83 9.21
C GLU A 38 -1.24 -0.45 8.75
N ILE A 39 -0.29 -0.35 7.81
CA ILE A 39 0.53 -1.49 7.37
C ILE A 39 1.44 -1.99 8.50
N LEU A 40 2.13 -1.08 9.20
CA LEU A 40 3.04 -1.45 10.28
C LEU A 40 2.30 -2.06 11.48
N SER A 41 1.02 -1.70 11.68
CA SER A 41 0.19 -2.24 12.76
C SER A 41 -0.53 -3.55 12.41
N ILE A 42 -0.25 -4.18 11.26
CA ILE A 42 -0.85 -5.47 10.91
C ILE A 42 -0.51 -6.51 12.00
N SER A 43 -1.57 -7.08 12.58
CA SER A 43 -1.52 -8.12 13.59
C SER A 43 -2.33 -9.34 13.16
N THR A 44 -2.25 -10.43 13.93
CA THR A 44 -3.07 -11.64 13.74
C THR A 44 -4.58 -11.38 13.85
N SER A 45 -5.00 -10.34 14.57
CA SER A 45 -6.42 -9.94 14.65
C SER A 45 -6.88 -9.09 13.46
N VAL A 46 -5.95 -8.49 12.72
CA VAL A 46 -6.24 -7.67 11.53
C VAL A 46 -6.20 -8.52 10.26
N PHE A 47 -5.28 -9.48 10.17
CA PHE A 47 -5.12 -10.29 8.97
C PHE A 47 -6.03 -11.52 8.99
N ASP A 48 -7.09 -11.46 8.19
CA ASP A 48 -7.88 -12.64 7.86
C ASP A 48 -7.22 -13.39 6.72
N ARG A 49 -6.47 -14.43 7.08
CA ARG A 49 -5.74 -15.28 6.14
C ARG A 49 -6.68 -16.07 5.22
N ARG A 50 -7.83 -16.50 5.73
CA ARG A 50 -8.79 -17.32 4.98
C ARG A 50 -9.47 -16.49 3.89
N GLU A 51 -9.92 -15.30 4.26
CA GLU A 51 -10.59 -14.39 3.35
C GLU A 51 -9.63 -13.52 2.53
N ARG A 52 -8.31 -13.66 2.76
CA ARG A 52 -7.24 -12.89 2.11
C ARG A 52 -7.50 -11.39 2.19
N MET A 53 -7.76 -10.90 3.40
CA MET A 53 -8.08 -9.48 3.63
C MET A 53 -7.50 -8.95 4.94
N LEU A 54 -7.38 -7.62 5.02
CA LEU A 54 -7.10 -6.91 6.26
C LEU A 54 -8.38 -6.24 6.74
N PHE A 55 -8.69 -6.42 8.02
CA PHE A 55 -9.82 -5.79 8.70
C PHE A 55 -9.33 -5.01 9.92
N TRP A 56 -9.44 -3.68 9.86
CA TRP A 56 -9.26 -2.83 11.03
C TRP A 56 -10.63 -2.45 11.57
N GLU A 57 -10.96 -2.91 12.78
CA GLU A 57 -12.21 -2.54 13.46
C GLU A 57 -12.28 -1.02 13.69
N LYS A 58 -11.15 -0.40 14.01
CA LYS A 58 -11.01 1.05 14.14
C LYS A 58 -9.71 1.55 13.54
N THR A 59 -9.82 2.40 12.54
CA THR A 59 -8.67 3.08 11.92
C THR A 59 -8.37 4.43 12.58
N LYS A 60 -7.30 5.10 12.11
CA LYS A 60 -6.95 6.48 12.51
C LYS A 60 -8.10 7.48 12.33
N ASN A 61 -9.02 7.23 11.40
CA ASN A 61 -10.17 8.10 11.16
C ASN A 61 -11.40 7.76 12.02
N GLY A 62 -11.30 6.76 12.91
CA GLY A 62 -12.39 6.33 13.78
C GLY A 62 -13.41 5.39 13.14
N THR A 63 -13.20 4.98 11.89
CA THR A 63 -14.08 4.06 11.14
C THR A 63 -13.42 2.69 10.98
N SER A 64 -14.24 1.65 10.87
CA SER A 64 -13.78 0.34 10.42
C SER A 64 -13.32 0.40 8.97
N HIS A 65 -12.42 -0.49 8.58
CA HIS A 65 -11.86 -0.53 7.24
C HIS A 65 -11.45 -1.93 6.84
N THR A 66 -11.97 -2.37 5.69
CA THR A 66 -11.67 -3.67 5.10
C THR A 66 -10.96 -3.48 3.75
N VAL A 67 -9.87 -4.20 3.55
CA VAL A 67 -9.05 -4.16 2.33
C VAL A 67 -8.74 -5.59 1.88
N PRO A 68 -9.29 -6.06 0.74
CA PRO A 68 -8.87 -7.33 0.17
C PRO A 68 -7.41 -7.24 -0.33
N LEU A 69 -6.68 -8.33 -0.17
CA LEU A 69 -5.28 -8.44 -0.58
C LEU A 69 -5.20 -8.83 -2.06
N THR A 70 -4.29 -8.20 -2.79
CA THR A 70 -3.83 -8.76 -4.07
C THR A 70 -3.04 -10.04 -3.81
N ASP A 71 -2.88 -10.89 -4.84
CA ASP A 71 -2.09 -12.12 -4.71
C ASP A 71 -0.67 -11.85 -4.22
N LEU A 72 -0.02 -10.81 -4.77
CA LEU A 72 1.31 -10.40 -4.35
C LEU A 72 1.35 -9.93 -2.89
N ALA A 73 0.37 -9.14 -2.46
CA ALA A 73 0.29 -8.68 -1.08
C ALA A 73 0.07 -9.84 -0.10
N PHE A 74 -0.80 -10.79 -0.47
CA PHE A 74 -1.02 -12.01 0.28
C PHE A 74 0.27 -12.82 0.41
N SER A 75 0.96 -13.11 -0.70
CA SER A 75 2.23 -13.84 -0.67
C SER A 75 3.30 -13.16 0.20
N ILE A 76 3.41 -11.82 0.14
CA ILE A 76 4.34 -11.08 0.98
C ILE A 76 3.98 -11.24 2.45
N LEU A 77 2.72 -11.05 2.82
CA LEU A 77 2.29 -11.11 4.22
C LEU A 77 2.34 -12.54 4.77
N ASP A 78 1.96 -13.53 3.97
CA ASP A 78 1.98 -14.96 4.33
C ASP A 78 3.41 -15.48 4.52
N SER A 79 4.41 -14.85 3.90
CA SER A 79 5.83 -15.15 4.09
C SER A 79 6.42 -14.65 5.42
N ILE A 80 5.60 -14.07 6.31
CA ILE A 80 6.05 -13.47 7.57
C ILE A 80 5.39 -14.22 8.73
N THR A 81 6.20 -14.73 9.63
CA THR A 81 5.71 -15.24 10.91
C THR A 81 5.50 -14.07 11.87
N PRO A 82 4.29 -13.88 12.43
CA PRO A 82 4.07 -12.86 13.44
C PRO A 82 4.85 -13.19 14.72
N ASN A 83 5.22 -12.18 15.49
CA ASN A 83 5.90 -12.39 16.76
C ASN A 83 4.93 -12.88 17.87
N LYS A 84 5.44 -13.10 19.08
CA LYS A 84 4.64 -13.54 20.24
C LYS A 84 3.49 -12.60 20.63
N HIS A 85 3.51 -11.35 20.18
CA HIS A 85 2.45 -10.36 20.40
C HIS A 85 1.46 -10.30 19.23
N GLY A 86 1.61 -11.19 18.24
CA GLY A 86 0.78 -11.24 17.04
C GLY A 86 1.14 -10.19 15.99
N LEU A 87 2.24 -9.44 16.14
CA LEU A 87 2.64 -8.39 15.21
C LEU A 87 3.48 -8.93 14.06
N TYR A 88 3.14 -8.53 12.82
CA TYR A 88 3.91 -8.87 11.62
C TYR A 88 5.12 -7.96 11.41
N PHE A 89 5.05 -6.72 11.90
CA PHE A 89 6.11 -5.72 11.79
C PHE A 89 6.40 -5.08 13.15
N PRO A 90 6.97 -5.83 14.10
CA PRO A 90 7.29 -5.29 15.43
C PRO A 90 8.45 -4.29 15.38
N SER A 91 8.49 -3.38 16.34
CA SER A 91 9.63 -2.50 16.56
C SER A 91 10.86 -3.32 16.98
N SER A 92 12.04 -2.92 16.49
CA SER A 92 13.31 -3.53 16.88
C SER A 92 13.75 -3.14 18.29
N VAL A 93 13.16 -2.07 18.86
CA VAL A 93 13.46 -1.57 20.21
C VAL A 93 12.51 -2.20 21.24
N ASP A 94 11.23 -2.25 20.92
CA ASP A 94 10.20 -2.87 21.77
C ASP A 94 9.31 -3.80 20.91
N PRO A 95 9.52 -5.13 20.97
CA PRO A 95 8.76 -6.08 20.17
C PRO A 95 7.26 -6.12 20.46
N SER A 96 6.79 -5.50 21.55
CA SER A 96 5.37 -5.46 21.90
C SER A 96 4.57 -4.41 21.12
N VAL A 97 5.25 -3.49 20.44
CA VAL A 97 4.63 -2.41 19.65
C VAL A 97 5.00 -2.50 18.17
N PRO A 98 4.16 -1.96 17.26
CA PRO A 98 4.49 -1.84 15.85
C PRO A 98 5.79 -1.06 15.60
N ALA A 99 6.48 -1.38 14.51
CA ALA A 99 7.60 -0.57 14.04
C ALA A 99 7.14 0.87 13.73
N ALA A 100 8.04 1.82 13.98
CA ALA A 100 7.77 3.23 13.74
C ALA A 100 7.76 3.57 12.25
N HIS A 101 6.94 4.55 11.86
CA HIS A 101 6.87 5.04 10.47
C HIS A 101 8.22 5.58 9.95
N THR A 102 9.12 6.01 10.85
CA THR A 102 10.50 6.44 10.54
C THR A 102 11.29 5.35 9.80
N LEU A 103 10.94 4.08 9.96
CA LEU A 103 11.47 2.98 9.17
C LEU A 103 11.35 3.24 7.66
N VAL A 104 10.20 3.74 7.19
CA VAL A 104 9.98 4.04 5.77
C VAL A 104 10.79 5.27 5.34
N TYR A 105 10.94 6.27 6.21
CA TYR A 105 11.79 7.44 5.93
C TYR A 105 13.24 7.02 5.71
N HIS A 106 13.80 6.17 6.57
CA HIS A 106 15.17 5.69 6.43
C HIS A 106 15.36 4.86 5.16
N ARG A 107 14.37 4.05 4.77
CA ARG A 107 14.45 3.26 3.53
C ARG A 107 14.36 4.13 2.28
N VAL A 108 13.48 5.13 2.26
CA VAL A 108 13.42 6.10 1.16
C VAL A 108 14.71 6.91 1.07
N ALA A 109 15.26 7.37 2.19
CA ALA A 109 16.55 8.07 2.20
C ALA A 109 17.69 7.19 1.67
N ARG A 110 17.73 5.91 2.07
CA ARG A 110 18.71 4.95 1.55
C ARG A 110 18.55 4.71 0.05
N TYR A 111 17.31 4.60 -0.45
CA TYR A 111 17.04 4.48 -1.89
C TYR A 111 17.62 5.65 -2.67
N LEU A 112 17.34 6.89 -2.24
CA LEU A 112 17.86 8.09 -2.88
C LEU A 112 19.39 8.22 -2.77
N ALA A 113 19.99 7.72 -1.70
CA ALA A 113 21.45 7.75 -1.52
C ALA A 113 22.20 6.66 -2.31
N THR A 114 21.49 5.65 -2.84
CA THR A 114 22.11 4.48 -3.49
C THR A 114 21.67 4.29 -4.95
N THR A 115 20.90 5.23 -5.49
CA THR A 115 20.38 5.20 -6.86
C THR A 115 20.35 6.61 -7.44
N ASP A 116 20.17 6.73 -8.75
CA ASP A 116 20.02 8.02 -9.44
C ASP A 116 18.61 8.62 -9.35
N ALA A 117 17.77 8.12 -8.43
CA ALA A 117 16.41 8.63 -8.27
C ALA A 117 16.42 10.06 -7.70
N GLU A 118 15.82 11.00 -8.43
CA GLU A 118 15.88 12.43 -8.07
C GLU A 118 15.08 12.78 -6.80
N LYS A 119 13.89 12.19 -6.64
CA LYS A 119 12.99 12.55 -5.54
C LYS A 119 11.97 11.46 -5.21
N LEU A 120 11.91 11.12 -3.93
CA LEU A 120 10.83 10.33 -3.35
C LEU A 120 10.65 10.75 -1.89
N ILE A 121 9.42 10.97 -1.45
CA ILE A 121 9.10 11.13 -0.02
C ILE A 121 8.09 10.07 0.42
N PRO A 122 8.07 9.63 1.68
CA PRO A 122 7.24 8.51 2.13
C PRO A 122 5.74 8.65 1.80
N ARG A 123 5.18 9.87 1.86
CA ARG A 123 3.78 10.11 1.49
C ARG A 123 3.48 9.85 0.01
N ASP A 124 4.48 9.91 -0.85
CA ASP A 124 4.32 9.71 -2.29
C ASP A 124 4.14 8.24 -2.64
N ILE A 125 4.51 7.29 -1.76
CA ILE A 125 4.22 5.86 -1.92
C ILE A 125 2.71 5.64 -2.03
N ARG A 126 1.96 6.17 -1.06
CA ARG A 126 0.49 6.06 -1.04
C ARG A 126 -0.19 6.86 -2.15
N ARG A 127 0.36 8.03 -2.51
CA ARG A 127 -0.16 8.82 -3.66
C ARG A 127 0.09 8.11 -4.99
N THR A 128 1.25 7.48 -5.14
CA THR A 128 1.61 6.69 -6.31
C THR A 128 0.60 5.58 -6.54
N TRP A 129 0.25 4.80 -5.50
CA TRP A 129 -0.82 3.80 -5.61
C TRP A 129 -2.09 4.41 -6.20
N LYS A 130 -2.56 5.55 -5.65
CA LYS A 130 -3.79 6.21 -6.12
C LYS A 130 -3.71 6.65 -7.58
N THR A 131 -2.58 7.21 -7.99
CA THR A 131 -2.35 7.64 -9.38
C THR A 131 -2.33 6.45 -10.33
N LEU A 132 -1.52 5.43 -10.05
CA LEU A 132 -1.37 4.25 -10.91
C LEU A 132 -2.64 3.39 -10.93
N ALA A 133 -3.35 3.26 -9.80
CA ALA A 133 -4.67 2.64 -9.76
C ALA A 133 -5.68 3.37 -10.67
N GLY A 134 -5.56 4.70 -10.81
CA GLY A 134 -6.38 5.46 -11.75
C GLY A 134 -6.03 5.14 -13.20
N GLN A 135 -4.75 4.99 -13.51
CA GLN A 135 -4.29 4.56 -14.83
C GLN A 135 -4.71 3.11 -15.15
N ALA A 136 -4.78 2.26 -14.13
CA ALA A 136 -5.32 0.90 -14.24
C ALA A 136 -6.84 0.86 -14.52
N GLY A 137 -7.52 2.02 -14.54
CA GLY A 137 -8.95 2.13 -14.80
C GLY A 137 -9.83 2.06 -13.56
N ILE A 138 -9.26 2.07 -12.35
CA ILE A 138 -10.07 1.99 -11.12
C ILE A 138 -10.77 3.34 -10.87
N PRO A 139 -12.12 3.36 -10.76
CA PRO A 139 -12.87 4.58 -10.52
C PRO A 139 -12.39 5.33 -9.28
N LYS A 140 -12.50 6.66 -9.30
CA LYS A 140 -12.11 7.51 -8.16
C LYS A 140 -12.80 7.06 -6.87
N GLU A 141 -14.10 6.76 -6.93
CA GLU A 141 -14.87 6.30 -5.79
C GLU A 141 -14.26 5.05 -5.15
N MET A 142 -13.94 4.01 -5.93
CA MET A 142 -13.33 2.79 -5.40
C MET A 142 -11.93 3.03 -4.85
N ARG A 143 -11.12 3.87 -5.50
CA ARG A 143 -9.81 4.28 -4.96
C ARG A 143 -9.95 4.98 -3.62
N ASP A 144 -10.93 5.88 -3.48
CA ASP A 144 -11.21 6.59 -2.24
C ASP A 144 -11.71 5.63 -1.15
N ARG A 145 -12.58 4.67 -1.48
CA ARG A 145 -13.04 3.61 -0.55
C ARG A 145 -11.90 2.70 -0.09
N ILE A 146 -11.08 2.19 -1.00
CA ILE A 146 -9.91 1.36 -0.68
C ILE A 146 -8.94 2.12 0.22
N GLN A 147 -8.78 3.42 0.02
CA GLN A 147 -7.94 4.27 0.86
C GLN A 147 -8.64 4.81 2.13
N ASN A 148 -9.86 4.38 2.46
CA ASN A 148 -10.62 4.89 3.60
C ASN A 148 -10.78 6.43 3.59
N HIS A 149 -11.06 6.98 2.40
CA HIS A 149 -11.24 8.40 2.07
C HIS A 149 -12.64 8.74 1.52
N ALA A 150 -13.53 7.76 1.34
CA ALA A 150 -14.85 7.95 0.70
C ALA A 150 -15.70 9.08 1.33
N GLY A 151 -15.73 9.17 2.67
CA GLY A 151 -16.48 10.23 3.38
C GLY A 151 -15.84 11.62 3.40
N LYS A 152 -14.67 11.81 2.76
CA LYS A 152 -14.03 13.13 2.60
C LYS A 152 -14.30 13.75 1.23
N SER A 153 -14.61 12.93 0.23
CA SER A 153 -14.80 13.37 -1.15
C SER A 153 -16.22 13.83 -1.46
N ASP A 154 -17.21 13.43 -0.65
CA ASP A 154 -18.60 13.80 -0.87
C ASP A 154 -19.35 13.84 0.47
N VAL A 155 -19.91 15.01 0.82
CA VAL A 155 -20.69 15.21 2.05
C VAL A 155 -21.95 14.33 2.06
N SER A 156 -22.47 13.99 0.87
CA SER A 156 -23.66 13.15 0.72
C SER A 156 -23.45 11.69 1.15
N SER A 157 -22.29 11.10 0.83
CA SER A 157 -21.93 9.73 1.22
C SER A 157 -21.78 9.51 2.72
N ARG A 158 -21.58 10.59 3.49
CA ARG A 158 -21.22 10.53 4.91
C ARG A 158 -22.36 10.07 5.82
N HIS A 159 -23.61 10.15 5.35
CA HIS A 159 -24.80 9.86 6.14
C HIS A 159 -25.54 8.56 5.78
N TYR A 160 -25.29 7.96 4.61
CA TYR A 160 -26.19 6.91 4.07
C TYR A 160 -25.54 5.57 3.75
N ASP A 161 -24.21 5.48 3.74
CA ASP A 161 -23.54 4.32 3.19
C ASP A 161 -22.95 3.40 4.26
N ARG A 162 -23.72 2.37 4.62
CA ARG A 162 -23.32 1.29 5.55
C ARG A 162 -22.80 0.04 4.83
N TYR A 163 -22.76 0.05 3.50
CA TYR A 163 -22.28 -1.09 2.72
C TYR A 163 -20.74 -1.10 2.71
N ASP A 164 -20.14 -2.28 2.82
CA ASP A 164 -18.68 -2.41 2.96
C ASP A 164 -17.93 -2.41 1.61
N TYR A 165 -18.68 -2.54 0.51
CA TYR A 165 -18.21 -2.67 -0.87
C TYR A 165 -17.17 -3.76 -1.06
N LEU A 166 -17.23 -4.84 -0.27
CA LEU A 166 -16.20 -5.88 -0.33
C LEU A 166 -16.11 -6.53 -1.73
N PRO A 167 -17.21 -6.90 -2.42
CA PRO A 167 -17.14 -7.43 -3.78
C PRO A 167 -16.49 -6.46 -4.78
N GLU A 168 -16.85 -5.17 -4.72
CA GLU A 168 -16.34 -4.13 -5.61
C GLU A 168 -14.87 -3.82 -5.32
N LYS A 169 -14.48 -3.80 -4.04
CA LYS A 169 -13.08 -3.67 -3.63
C LYS A 169 -12.26 -4.86 -4.12
N ARG A 170 -12.79 -6.09 -4.08
CA ARG A 170 -12.09 -7.28 -4.62
C ARG A 170 -11.85 -7.11 -6.11
N ALA A 171 -12.88 -6.83 -6.89
CA ALA A 171 -12.74 -6.60 -8.32
C ALA A 171 -11.74 -5.48 -8.66
N ALA A 172 -11.78 -4.36 -7.91
CA ALA A 172 -10.82 -3.28 -8.08
C ALA A 172 -9.38 -3.69 -7.71
N MET A 173 -9.20 -4.49 -6.65
CA MET A 173 -7.89 -4.98 -6.23
C MET A 173 -7.34 -6.05 -7.19
N ASP A 174 -8.19 -6.81 -7.88
CA ASP A 174 -7.77 -7.74 -8.95
C ASP A 174 -7.24 -6.96 -10.15
N VAL A 175 -7.97 -5.91 -10.58
CA VAL A 175 -7.50 -4.98 -11.63
C VAL A 175 -6.17 -4.34 -11.24
N TRP A 176 -6.04 -3.86 -9.99
CA TRP A 176 -4.80 -3.30 -9.50
C TRP A 176 -3.66 -4.33 -9.49
N GLY A 177 -3.91 -5.54 -9.01
CA GLY A 177 -2.94 -6.62 -8.92
C GLY A 177 -2.37 -6.98 -10.29
N ALA A 178 -3.24 -7.14 -11.29
CA ALA A 178 -2.83 -7.39 -12.68
C ALA A 178 -2.01 -6.23 -13.25
N TYR A 179 -2.47 -4.98 -13.10
CA TYR A 179 -1.75 -3.80 -13.60
C TYR A 179 -0.37 -3.63 -12.95
N MET A 180 -0.29 -3.77 -11.63
CA MET A 180 0.96 -3.73 -10.87
C MET A 180 1.92 -4.84 -11.32
N GLY A 181 1.42 -6.06 -11.53
CA GLY A 181 2.22 -7.18 -12.05
C GLY A 181 2.88 -6.85 -13.39
N ARG A 182 2.13 -6.23 -14.32
CA ARG A 182 2.64 -5.78 -15.62
C ARG A 182 3.68 -4.67 -15.51
N ILE A 183 3.53 -3.74 -14.56
CA ILE A 183 4.57 -2.73 -14.26
C ILE A 183 5.84 -3.43 -13.78
N ILE A 184 5.73 -4.35 -12.81
CA ILE A 184 6.88 -5.06 -12.23
C ILE A 184 7.60 -5.90 -13.29
N ALA A 185 6.85 -6.56 -14.19
CA ALA A 185 7.37 -7.31 -15.32
C ALA A 185 7.98 -6.43 -16.43
N GLY A 186 7.74 -5.11 -16.37
CA GLY A 186 8.25 -4.14 -17.32
C GLY A 186 7.47 -4.03 -18.63
N GLU A 187 6.27 -4.61 -18.70
CA GLU A 187 5.36 -4.46 -19.84
C GLU A 187 4.73 -3.06 -19.90
N ILE A 188 4.71 -2.34 -18.77
CA ILE A 188 4.25 -0.95 -18.67
C ILE A 188 5.43 -0.11 -18.17
N ASP A 189 6.03 0.65 -19.08
CA ASP A 189 7.30 1.37 -18.86
C ASP A 189 7.25 2.81 -19.36
N THR A 190 6.10 3.46 -19.19
CA THR A 190 5.94 4.87 -19.56
C THR A 190 6.50 5.77 -18.47
N ASP A 191 7.27 6.78 -18.87
CA ASP A 191 7.44 7.95 -18.02
C ASP A 191 6.11 8.71 -18.03
N VAL A 192 5.61 9.06 -16.85
CA VAL A 192 4.44 9.93 -16.78
C VAL A 192 4.91 11.29 -17.27
N VAL A 193 4.68 11.57 -18.55
CA VAL A 193 4.80 12.91 -19.11
C VAL A 193 3.95 13.81 -18.23
N ARG A 194 4.59 14.67 -17.44
CA ARG A 194 3.88 15.75 -16.75
C ARG A 194 3.17 16.53 -17.84
N LEU A 195 1.84 16.53 -17.85
CA LEU A 195 1.09 17.48 -18.66
C LEU A 195 1.60 18.88 -18.27
N PRO A 196 1.93 19.76 -19.24
CA PRO A 196 2.25 21.14 -18.91
C PRO A 196 1.09 21.70 -18.08
N ALA A 197 1.41 22.40 -17.00
CA ALA A 197 0.41 23.16 -16.26
C ALA A 197 -0.31 24.06 -17.29
N ALA A 198 -1.63 23.99 -17.33
CA ALA A 198 -2.43 24.84 -18.20
C ALA A 198 -2.05 26.30 -17.95
N ALA A 199 -1.68 27.00 -19.04
CA ALA A 199 -1.38 28.42 -19.04
C ALA A 199 -2.64 29.25 -18.78
#